data_AF-A0A964KHD8-F1
#
_entry.id   AF-A0A964KHD8-F1
#
_cell.length_a   1.000
_cell.length_b   1.000
_cell.length_c   1.000
_cell.angle_alpha   90.00
_cell.angle_beta   90.00
_cell.angle_gamma   90.00
#
_symmetry.space_group_name_H-M   'P 1'
#
loop_
_entity.id
_entity.type
_entity.pdbx_description
1 polymer ?
#
loop_
_entity_poly.entity_id
_entity_poly.type
_entity_poly.pdbx_seq_one_letter_code
_entity_poly.pdbx_strand_id
1 'polypeptide(L)'
;MAVNLSAQNFSHAGLTETIRGAIATSGLNAKFLEIEVTESMLMRDINTTVWILQWMRDQGIRISVDDFGTGYSSLAYLRRFPLDVLKIDRSFVQESTQNADSAAITRAIIGLARSLNLEVVAEGVETVDQANFLQNHGCRIAQRFLYGKSVPAPDFLAMLNNARGTARPGVTDPIESAVPGLLGEMVAEG
;
A
#
# COMPACT_ATOMS: atom_id res chain seq x y z
N MET A 1 -0.28 -2.76 7.00
CA MET A 1 0.84 -1.82 7.26
C MET A 1 1.74 -1.87 6.05
N ALA A 2 1.92 -0.75 5.36
CA ALA A 2 2.78 -0.66 4.20
C ALA A 2 4.17 -0.15 4.58
N VAL A 3 5.22 -0.72 3.99
CA VAL A 3 6.62 -0.32 4.22
C VAL A 3 7.32 -0.17 2.88
N ASN A 4 7.96 0.99 2.68
CA ASN A 4 8.76 1.26 1.51
C ASN A 4 10.07 0.48 1.52
N LEU A 5 10.36 -0.23 0.44
CA LEU A 5 11.62 -0.93 0.26
C LEU A 5 12.58 -0.09 -0.58
N SER A 6 13.77 0.18 -0.04
CA SER A 6 14.78 0.92 -0.79
C SER A 6 15.39 0.06 -1.90
N ALA A 7 15.79 0.71 -3.00
CA ALA A 7 16.44 0.04 -4.13
C ALA A 7 17.78 -0.64 -3.75
N GLN A 8 18.46 -0.14 -2.71
CA GLN A 8 19.70 -0.74 -2.22
C GLN A 8 19.43 -2.06 -1.48
N ASN A 9 18.38 -2.09 -0.66
CA ASN A 9 17.99 -3.30 0.07
C ASN A 9 17.43 -4.36 -0.88
N PHE A 10 16.75 -3.95 -1.95
CA PHE A 10 16.18 -4.86 -2.96
C PHE A 10 17.23 -5.75 -3.63
N SER A 11 18.41 -5.20 -3.92
CA SER A 11 19.51 -5.93 -4.55
C SER A 11 20.40 -6.67 -3.54
N HIS A 12 20.11 -6.59 -2.24
CA HIS A 12 20.92 -7.22 -1.22
C HIS A 12 20.59 -8.72 -1.10
N ALA A 13 21.60 -9.58 -1.23
CA ALA A 13 21.42 -11.04 -1.22
C ALA A 13 20.74 -11.59 0.05
N GLY A 14 20.81 -10.84 1.16
CA GLY A 14 20.19 -11.19 2.45
C GLY A 14 18.76 -10.70 2.67
N LEU A 15 18.13 -10.02 1.70
CA LEU A 15 16.83 -9.36 1.90
C LEU A 15 15.75 -10.31 2.42
N THR A 16 15.63 -11.49 1.83
CA THR A 16 14.61 -12.48 2.22
C THR A 16 14.79 -12.93 3.66
N GLU A 17 16.05 -13.10 4.10
CA GLU A 17 16.37 -13.44 5.49
C GLU A 17 16.05 -12.28 6.43
N THR A 18 16.37 -11.04 6.03
CA THR A 18 16.03 -9.83 6.81
C THR A 18 14.52 -9.72 7.02
N ILE A 19 13.72 -9.90 5.97
CA ILE A 19 12.26 -9.84 6.05
C ILE A 19 11.74 -10.96 6.95
N ARG A 20 12.24 -12.19 6.77
CA ARG A 20 11.82 -13.34 7.60
C ARG A 20 12.13 -13.10 9.08
N GLY A 21 13.33 -12.63 9.39
CA GLY A 21 13.74 -12.28 10.74
C GLY A 21 12.84 -11.20 11.35
N ALA A 22 12.56 -10.12 10.60
CA ALA A 22 11.70 -9.04 11.07
C ALA A 22 10.26 -9.50 11.38
N ILE A 23 9.68 -10.34 10.52
CA ILE A 23 8.36 -10.93 10.73
C ILE A 23 8.36 -11.84 11.98
N ALA A 24 9.37 -12.71 12.10
CA ALA A 24 9.48 -13.63 13.23
C ALA A 24 9.66 -12.90 14.57
N THR A 25 10.54 -11.89 14.62
CA THR A 25 10.81 -11.12 15.84
C THR A 25 9.64 -10.24 16.26
N SER A 26 8.89 -9.69 15.30
CA SER A 26 7.72 -8.83 15.60
C SER A 26 6.46 -9.61 15.96
N GLY A 27 6.38 -10.90 15.64
CA GLY A 27 5.14 -11.69 15.77
C GLY A 27 4.04 -11.26 14.79
N LEU A 28 4.35 -10.41 13.81
CA LEU A 28 3.39 -9.91 12.84
C LEU A 28 2.95 -11.04 11.90
N ASN A 29 1.64 -11.21 11.71
CA ASN A 29 1.18 -12.06 10.62
C ASN A 29 1.49 -11.37 9.28
N ALA A 30 2.28 -12.03 8.44
CA ALA A 30 2.76 -11.51 7.15
C ALA A 30 1.63 -10.99 6.23
N LYS A 31 0.40 -11.51 6.34
CA LYS A 31 -0.77 -11.03 5.61
C LYS A 31 -1.13 -9.56 5.86
N PHE A 32 -0.65 -8.99 6.97
CA PHE A 32 -0.86 -7.59 7.33
C PHE A 32 0.29 -6.69 6.88
N LEU A 33 1.36 -7.26 6.34
CA LEU A 33 2.50 -6.53 5.77
C LEU A 33 2.28 -6.32 4.27
N GLU A 34 2.43 -5.08 3.85
CA GLU A 34 2.54 -4.70 2.45
C GLU A 34 3.93 -4.10 2.23
N ILE A 35 4.61 -4.53 1.17
CA ILE A 35 5.91 -4.00 0.75
C ILE A 35 5.72 -3.18 -0.51
N GLU A 36 6.13 -1.92 -0.46
CA GLU A 36 6.07 -0.99 -1.58
C GLU A 36 7.41 -0.99 -2.33
N VAL A 37 7.36 -1.17 -3.65
CA VAL A 37 8.52 -1.15 -4.55
C VAL A 37 8.30 -0.13 -5.67
N THR A 38 9.31 0.63 -6.03
CA THR A 38 9.18 1.59 -7.14
C THR A 38 9.28 0.91 -8.51
N GLU A 39 8.73 1.53 -9.55
CA GLU A 39 8.88 1.08 -10.95
C GLU A 39 10.35 0.82 -11.32
N SER A 40 11.24 1.73 -10.92
CA SER A 40 12.66 1.66 -11.26
C SER A 40 13.34 0.42 -10.66
N MET A 41 12.88 -0.05 -9.50
CA MET A 41 13.43 -1.23 -8.83
C MET A 41 13.05 -2.50 -9.57
N LEU A 42 11.80 -2.59 -10.03
CA LEU A 42 11.27 -3.75 -10.77
C LEU A 42 12.04 -4.02 -12.07
N MET A 43 12.60 -2.96 -12.67
CA MET A 43 13.18 -3.00 -14.00
C MET A 43 14.70 -3.28 -14.03
N ARG A 44 15.37 -3.39 -12.88
CA ARG A 44 16.84 -3.60 -12.83
C ARG A 44 17.27 -5.01 -13.25
N ASP A 45 16.74 -6.02 -12.57
CA ASP A 45 16.97 -7.44 -12.88
C ASP A 45 15.64 -8.16 -12.76
N ILE A 46 15.01 -8.39 -13.90
CA ILE A 46 13.63 -8.90 -13.97
C ILE A 46 13.53 -10.31 -13.36
N ASN A 47 14.50 -11.19 -13.61
CA ASN A 47 14.40 -12.58 -13.16
C ASN A 47 14.58 -12.66 -11.64
N THR A 48 15.57 -11.95 -11.11
CA THR A 48 15.78 -11.86 -9.66
C THR A 48 14.60 -11.17 -8.98
N THR A 49 14.07 -10.10 -9.57
CA THR A 49 12.88 -9.38 -9.05
C THR A 49 11.68 -10.32 -8.97
N VAL A 50 11.34 -11.03 -10.05
CA VAL A 50 10.22 -11.97 -10.05
C VAL A 50 10.38 -13.03 -8.96
N TRP A 51 11.59 -13.57 -8.79
CA TRP A 51 11.86 -14.55 -7.74
C TRP A 51 11.67 -13.98 -6.32
N ILE A 52 12.19 -12.78 -6.04
CA ILE A 52 12.05 -12.12 -4.73
C ILE A 52 10.57 -11.84 -4.43
N LEU A 53 9.84 -11.27 -5.39
CA LEU A 53 8.44 -10.93 -5.20
C LEU A 53 7.57 -12.18 -5.05
N GLN A 54 7.86 -13.25 -5.80
CA GLN A 54 7.15 -14.52 -5.63
C GLN A 54 7.40 -15.10 -4.23
N TRP A 55 8.65 -15.07 -3.77
CA TRP A 55 8.98 -15.49 -2.41
C TRP A 55 8.20 -14.69 -1.36
N MET A 56 8.11 -13.36 -1.49
CA MET A 56 7.33 -12.51 -0.57
C MET A 56 5.85 -12.91 -0.57
N ARG A 57 5.25 -13.09 -1.76
CA ARG A 57 3.86 -13.54 -1.90
C ARG A 57 3.63 -14.90 -1.27
N ASP A 58 4.57 -15.84 -1.41
CA ASP A 58 4.46 -17.17 -0.80
C ASP A 58 4.49 -17.12 0.74
N GLN A 59 5.07 -16.07 1.33
CA GLN A 59 4.97 -15.80 2.77
C GLN A 59 3.64 -15.12 3.16
N GLY A 60 2.79 -14.77 2.20
CA GLY A 60 1.54 -14.04 2.40
C GLY A 60 1.71 -12.52 2.46
N ILE A 61 2.88 -11.99 2.12
CA ILE A 61 3.15 -10.54 2.09
C ILE A 61 2.49 -9.93 0.86
N ARG A 62 1.78 -8.81 1.03
CA ARG A 62 1.21 -8.02 -0.08
C ARG A 62 2.28 -7.17 -0.73
N ILE A 63 2.16 -6.94 -2.03
CA ILE A 63 3.15 -6.20 -2.81
C ILE A 63 2.46 -5.10 -3.60
N SER A 64 2.93 -3.87 -3.39
CA SER A 64 2.47 -2.70 -4.14
C SER A 64 3.58 -2.12 -4.99
N VAL A 65 3.24 -1.66 -6.20
CA VAL A 65 4.13 -0.82 -7.00
C VAL A 65 3.81 0.65 -6.72
N ASP A 66 4.83 1.41 -6.35
CA ASP A 66 4.74 2.82 -6.02
C ASP A 66 5.19 3.74 -7.15
N ASP A 67 4.78 5.01 -7.08
CA ASP A 67 5.08 6.07 -8.03
C ASP A 67 4.71 5.74 -9.49
N PHE A 68 3.66 4.93 -9.71
CA PHE A 68 3.35 4.40 -11.03
C PHE A 68 2.92 5.50 -12.01
N GLY A 69 3.54 5.49 -13.19
CA GLY A 69 3.34 6.45 -14.29
C GLY A 69 4.47 7.47 -14.43
N THR A 70 5.43 7.51 -13.50
CA THR A 70 6.56 8.47 -13.53
C THR A 70 7.82 7.89 -14.18
N GLY A 71 7.88 6.56 -14.33
CA GLY A 71 9.03 5.84 -14.86
C GLY A 71 8.76 5.11 -16.18
N TYR A 72 9.69 4.22 -16.53
CA TYR A 72 9.62 3.37 -17.73
C TYR A 72 9.29 1.92 -17.35
N SER A 73 8.09 1.64 -16.86
CA SER A 73 7.60 0.25 -16.81
C SER A 73 7.10 -0.21 -18.16
N SER A 74 7.69 -1.27 -18.71
CA SER A 74 7.06 -1.96 -19.83
C SER A 74 5.86 -2.74 -19.33
N LEU A 75 4.68 -2.47 -19.90
CA LEU A 75 3.45 -3.23 -19.63
C LEU A 75 3.65 -4.75 -19.79
N ALA A 76 4.55 -5.15 -20.69
CA ALA A 76 4.89 -6.56 -20.89
C ALA A 76 5.53 -7.21 -19.65
N TYR A 77 6.32 -6.45 -18.88
CA TYR A 77 6.93 -6.94 -17.65
C TYR A 77 6.01 -6.79 -16.44
N LEU A 78 5.17 -5.75 -16.41
CA LEU A 78 4.20 -5.56 -15.32
C LEU A 78 3.32 -6.80 -15.11
N ARG A 79 2.91 -7.45 -16.20
CA ARG A 79 2.12 -8.70 -16.17
C ARG A 79 2.85 -9.90 -15.57
N ARG A 80 4.19 -9.87 -15.54
CA ARG A 80 5.02 -10.98 -15.01
C ARG A 80 5.25 -10.84 -13.50
N PHE A 81 5.12 -9.64 -12.95
CA PHE A 81 5.37 -9.42 -11.53
C PHE A 81 4.15 -9.86 -10.70
N PRO A 82 4.38 -10.57 -9.58
CA PRO A 82 3.32 -10.98 -8.68
C PRO A 82 2.89 -9.82 -7.78
N LEU A 83 2.34 -8.75 -8.37
CA LEU A 83 1.84 -7.57 -7.67
C LEU A 83 0.39 -7.76 -7.21
N ASP A 84 0.01 -7.05 -6.16
CA ASP A 84 -1.37 -7.00 -5.64
C ASP A 84 -1.99 -5.60 -5.81
N VAL A 85 -1.16 -4.56 -5.70
CA VAL A 85 -1.59 -3.17 -5.70
C VAL A 85 -0.76 -2.32 -6.67
N LEU A 86 -1.41 -1.38 -7.34
CA LEU A 86 -0.80 -0.32 -8.12
C LEU A 86 -1.15 1.03 -7.50
N LYS A 87 -0.13 1.79 -7.09
CA LYS A 87 -0.28 3.13 -6.52
C LYS A 87 -0.06 4.19 -7.60
N ILE A 88 -1.06 5.04 -7.83
CA ILE A 88 -0.99 6.14 -8.81
C ILE A 88 -0.22 7.29 -8.16
N ASP A 89 0.87 7.72 -8.82
CA ASP A 89 1.67 8.83 -8.31
C ASP A 89 0.84 10.11 -8.12
N ARG A 90 1.17 10.83 -7.04
CA ARG A 90 0.48 12.05 -6.63
C ARG A 90 0.48 13.14 -7.71
N SER A 91 1.48 13.22 -8.59
CA SER A 91 1.57 14.28 -9.60
C SER A 91 0.39 14.21 -10.57
N PHE A 92 -0.01 12.99 -10.97
CA PHE A 92 -1.18 12.79 -11.82
C PHE A 92 -2.49 13.08 -11.06
N VAL A 93 -2.58 12.63 -9.81
CA VAL A 93 -3.79 12.80 -9.00
C VAL A 93 -4.06 14.27 -8.70
N GLN A 94 -3.03 15.03 -8.35
CA GLN A 94 -3.17 16.46 -8.02
C GLN A 94 -3.77 17.26 -9.17
N GLU A 95 -3.33 16.98 -10.39
CA GLU A 95 -3.77 17.70 -11.59
C GLU A 95 -4.98 17.07 -12.30
N SER A 96 -5.46 15.91 -11.85
CA SER A 96 -6.49 15.10 -12.54
C SER A 96 -7.83 15.80 -12.82
N THR A 97 -8.12 16.90 -12.12
CA THR A 97 -9.37 17.67 -12.31
C THR A 97 -9.18 18.94 -13.13
N GLN A 98 -7.94 19.37 -13.35
CA GLN A 98 -7.60 20.65 -13.99
C GLN A 98 -6.78 20.49 -15.28
N ASN A 99 -6.09 19.35 -15.43
CA ASN A 99 -5.24 19.04 -16.58
C ASN A 99 -5.79 17.80 -17.30
N ALA A 100 -6.13 17.95 -18.58
CA ALA A 100 -6.70 16.88 -19.39
C ALA A 100 -5.73 15.70 -19.58
N ASP A 101 -4.43 15.95 -19.67
CA ASP A 101 -3.41 14.93 -19.85
C ASP A 101 -3.24 14.11 -18.57
N SER A 102 -3.10 14.78 -17.42
CA SER A 102 -3.06 14.11 -16.11
C SER A 102 -4.32 13.29 -15.85
N ALA A 103 -5.50 13.84 -16.19
CA ALA A 103 -6.75 13.11 -16.12
C ALA A 103 -6.77 11.87 -17.02
N ALA A 104 -6.26 11.96 -18.25
CA ALA A 104 -6.17 10.85 -19.18
C ALA A 104 -5.21 9.76 -18.68
N ILE A 105 -4.06 10.15 -18.14
CA ILE A 105 -3.08 9.23 -17.55
C ILE A 105 -3.67 8.52 -16.34
N THR A 106 -4.30 9.24 -15.40
CA THR A 106 -4.97 8.61 -14.24
C THR A 106 -6.03 7.60 -14.67
N ARG A 107 -6.88 7.93 -15.66
CA ARG A 107 -7.87 6.98 -16.20
C ARG A 107 -7.21 5.74 -16.82
N ALA A 108 -6.14 5.93 -17.59
CA ALA A 108 -5.43 4.83 -18.23
C ALA A 108 -4.82 3.89 -17.18
N ILE A 109 -4.21 4.44 -16.12
CA ILE A 109 -3.64 3.66 -15.01
C ILE A 109 -4.73 2.86 -14.28
N ILE A 110 -5.89 3.48 -13.98
CA ILE A 110 -7.01 2.76 -13.36
C ILE A 110 -7.52 1.63 -14.26
N GLY A 111 -7.67 1.88 -15.57
CA GLY A 111 -8.07 0.87 -16.54
C GLY A 111 -7.07 -0.29 -16.65
N LEU A 112 -5.78 0.02 -16.59
CA LEU A 112 -4.70 -0.97 -16.58
C LEU A 112 -4.75 -1.84 -15.32
N ALA A 113 -4.81 -1.24 -14.14
CA ALA A 113 -4.88 -1.97 -12.87
C ALA A 113 -6.06 -2.96 -12.87
N ARG A 114 -7.25 -2.49 -13.31
CA ARG A 114 -8.43 -3.34 -13.46
C ARG A 114 -8.21 -4.49 -14.43
N SER A 115 -7.56 -4.25 -15.57
CA SER A 115 -7.29 -5.27 -16.59
C SER A 115 -6.30 -6.33 -16.12
N LEU A 116 -5.43 -5.97 -15.17
CA LEU A 116 -4.45 -6.86 -14.54
C LEU A 116 -4.95 -7.47 -13.23
N ASN A 117 -6.21 -7.20 -12.83
CA ASN A 117 -6.79 -7.61 -11.56
C ASN A 117 -5.95 -7.14 -10.35
N LEU A 118 -5.43 -5.93 -10.43
CA LEU A 118 -4.71 -5.25 -9.36
C LEU A 118 -5.65 -4.27 -8.65
N GLU A 119 -5.49 -4.16 -7.34
CA GLU A 119 -6.08 -3.07 -6.57
C GLU A 119 -5.40 -1.75 -6.95
N VAL A 120 -6.18 -0.66 -7.03
CA VAL A 120 -5.64 0.66 -7.37
C VAL A 120 -5.79 1.60 -6.19
N VAL A 121 -4.68 2.24 -5.82
CA VAL A 121 -4.61 3.23 -4.75
C VAL A 121 -4.18 4.56 -5.35
N ALA A 122 -4.96 5.62 -5.13
CA ALA A 122 -4.56 6.96 -5.53
C ALA A 122 -3.79 7.64 -4.40
N GLU A 123 -2.55 8.03 -4.67
CA GLU A 123 -1.80 8.85 -3.75
C GLU A 123 -2.13 10.32 -3.95
N GLY A 124 -1.96 11.13 -2.91
CA GLY A 124 -1.96 12.56 -3.17
C GLY A 124 -3.32 13.25 -3.13
N VAL A 125 -4.40 12.59 -2.68
CA VAL A 125 -5.76 13.16 -2.70
C VAL A 125 -5.95 14.23 -1.63
N GLU A 126 -6.23 15.46 -2.07
CA GLU A 126 -6.38 16.65 -1.21
C GLU A 126 -7.77 17.28 -1.28
N THR A 127 -8.52 17.07 -2.37
CA THR A 127 -9.84 17.70 -2.57
C THR A 127 -10.95 16.69 -2.81
N VAL A 128 -12.19 17.10 -2.53
CA VAL A 128 -13.40 16.31 -2.81
C VAL A 128 -13.57 16.07 -4.30
N ASP A 129 -13.22 17.05 -5.14
CA ASP A 129 -13.29 16.90 -6.60
C ASP A 129 -12.34 15.83 -7.13
N GLN A 130 -11.11 15.75 -6.58
CA GLN A 130 -10.17 14.67 -6.89
C GLN A 130 -10.71 13.31 -6.43
N ALA A 131 -11.27 13.22 -5.22
CA ALA A 131 -11.86 11.99 -4.71
C ALA A 131 -13.06 11.52 -5.57
N ASN A 132 -13.94 12.45 -5.96
CA ASN A 132 -15.07 12.17 -6.84
C ASN A 132 -14.60 11.74 -8.24
N PHE A 133 -13.60 12.41 -8.80
CA PHE A 133 -12.98 12.02 -10.06
C PHE A 133 -12.48 10.57 -9.99
N LEU A 134 -11.72 10.21 -8.96
CA LEU A 134 -11.17 8.86 -8.78
C LEU A 134 -12.28 7.81 -8.61
N GLN A 135 -13.29 8.10 -7.77
CA GLN A 135 -14.40 7.20 -7.51
C GLN A 135 -15.22 6.94 -8.79
N ASN A 136 -15.51 7.99 -9.56
CA ASN A 136 -16.25 7.88 -10.83
C ASN A 136 -15.52 7.02 -11.87
N HIS A 137 -14.20 6.94 -11.80
CA HIS A 137 -13.39 6.12 -12.69
C HIS A 137 -13.06 4.73 -12.11
N GLY A 138 -13.51 4.44 -10.88
CA GLY A 138 -13.40 3.12 -10.25
C GLY A 138 -12.22 2.95 -9.30
N CYS A 139 -11.51 4.02 -8.94
CA CYS A 139 -10.53 4.00 -7.86
C CYS A 139 -11.21 4.34 -6.53
N ARG A 140 -11.23 3.37 -5.60
CA ARG A 140 -11.94 3.47 -4.32
C ARG A 140 -11.05 3.67 -3.10
N ILE A 141 -9.73 3.50 -3.27
CA ILE A 141 -8.77 3.62 -2.19
C ILE A 141 -7.87 4.80 -2.49
N ALA A 142 -7.73 5.68 -1.50
CA ALA A 142 -6.95 6.88 -1.61
C ALA A 142 -6.14 7.11 -0.32
N GLN A 143 -4.97 7.71 -0.47
CA GLN A 143 -4.11 8.13 0.64
C GLN A 143 -3.89 9.66 0.60
N ARG A 144 -3.73 10.28 1.78
CA ARG A 144 -3.31 11.69 2.09
C ARG A 144 -4.29 12.45 3.02
N PHE A 145 -3.94 13.72 3.29
CA PHE A 145 -4.53 14.75 4.14
C PHE A 145 -6.05 14.75 4.25
N LEU A 146 -6.78 14.52 3.16
CA LEU A 146 -8.25 14.44 3.20
C LEU A 146 -8.73 13.34 4.18
N TYR A 147 -7.91 12.30 4.36
CA TYR A 147 -8.18 11.15 5.22
C TYR A 147 -7.26 11.08 6.45
N GLY A 148 -6.19 11.88 6.49
CA GLY A 148 -5.26 11.99 7.63
C GLY A 148 -3.82 12.35 7.20
N LYS A 149 -3.08 12.99 8.10
CA LYS A 149 -1.61 13.17 7.95
C LYS A 149 -0.89 11.96 8.53
N SER A 150 0.35 11.73 8.09
CA SER A 150 1.27 10.86 8.82
C SER A 150 1.46 11.42 10.23
N VAL A 151 1.20 10.59 11.23
CA VAL A 151 1.32 10.95 12.65
C VAL A 151 2.25 9.96 13.36
N PRO A 152 2.90 10.36 14.46
CA PRO A 152 3.62 9.45 15.34
C PRO A 152 2.75 8.26 15.77
N ALA A 153 3.37 7.11 16.04
CA ALA A 153 2.66 5.89 16.43
C ALA A 153 1.74 6.08 17.67
N PRO A 154 2.15 6.81 18.74
CA PRO A 154 1.25 7.05 19.88
C PRO A 154 -0.01 7.84 19.48
N ASP A 155 0.14 8.83 18.61
CA ASP A 155 -0.96 9.66 18.12
C ASP A 155 -1.91 8.85 17.24
N PHE A 156 -1.35 7.96 16.39
CA PHE A 156 -2.14 7.03 15.58
C PHE A 156 -2.98 6.09 16.45
N LEU A 157 -2.37 5.51 17.50
CA LEU A 157 -3.07 4.63 18.44
C LEU A 157 -4.19 5.38 19.19
N ALA A 158 -3.95 6.62 19.60
CA ALA A 158 -4.98 7.46 20.21
C ALA A 158 -6.13 7.75 19.23
N MET A 159 -5.83 8.05 17.96
CA MET A 159 -6.84 8.24 16.92
C MET A 159 -7.70 6.99 16.69
N LEU A 160 -7.08 5.80 16.63
CA LEU A 160 -7.79 4.52 16.48
C LEU A 160 -8.73 4.25 17.65
N ASN A 161 -8.27 4.47 18.88
CA ASN A 161 -9.08 4.28 20.08
C ASN A 161 -10.26 5.27 20.14
N ASN A 162 -10.07 6.50 19.69
CA ASN A 162 -11.14 7.50 19.60
C ASN A 162 -12.15 7.21 18.49
N ALA A 163 -11.70 6.67 17.35
CA ALA A 163 -12.59 6.24 16.27
C ALA A 163 -13.51 5.08 16.70
N ARG A 164 -13.04 4.18 17.56
CA ARG A 164 -13.85 3.10 18.16
C ARG A 164 -14.98 3.60 19.04
N GLY A 165 -14.81 4.74 19.73
CA GLY A 165 -15.84 5.37 20.55
C GLY A 165 -17.03 5.96 19.75
N THR A 166 -16.91 6.05 18.42
CA THR A 166 -17.98 6.54 17.52
C THR A 166 -18.53 5.44 16.61
N ALA A 167 -18.12 4.19 16.79
CA ALA A 167 -18.59 3.06 16.01
C ALA A 167 -20.09 2.81 16.24
N ARG A 168 -20.88 2.79 15.15
CA ARG A 168 -22.28 2.36 15.18
C ARG A 168 -22.35 0.93 15.77
N PRO A 169 -23.34 0.63 16.63
CA PRO A 169 -23.46 -0.72 17.21
C PRO A 169 -23.65 -1.75 16.09
N GLY A 170 -22.76 -2.76 16.05
CA GLY A 170 -22.86 -3.90 15.13
C GLY A 170 -21.63 -4.19 14.25
N VAL A 171 -20.55 -3.41 14.31
CA VAL A 171 -19.29 -3.76 13.61
C VAL A 171 -18.31 -4.35 14.62
N THR A 172 -18.00 -5.64 14.49
CA THR A 172 -16.99 -6.31 15.33
C THR A 172 -15.59 -5.77 15.05
N ASP A 173 -14.85 -5.57 16.12
CA ASP A 173 -13.56 -4.87 16.14
C ASP A 173 -12.45 -5.70 15.42
N PRO A 174 -11.88 -5.23 14.29
CA PRO A 174 -10.96 -6.05 13.49
C PRO A 174 -9.65 -6.42 14.20
N ILE A 175 -9.21 -5.60 15.16
CA ILE A 175 -7.89 -5.76 15.79
C ILE A 175 -7.92 -6.84 16.88
N GLU A 176 -9.03 -7.04 17.59
CA GLU A 176 -9.15 -8.10 18.61
C GLU A 176 -9.06 -9.50 17.97
N SER A 177 -9.50 -9.62 16.71
CA SER A 177 -9.33 -10.83 15.90
C SER A 177 -7.89 -11.04 15.38
N ALA A 178 -7.10 -9.96 15.30
CA ALA A 178 -5.77 -9.97 14.69
C ALA A 178 -4.66 -10.28 15.70
N VAL A 179 -4.83 -9.90 16.97
CA VAL A 179 -3.87 -10.21 18.07
C VAL A 179 -4.62 -10.43 19.39
N PRO A 180 -5.04 -11.67 19.71
CA PRO A 180 -5.67 -11.97 20.98
C PRO A 180 -4.68 -11.75 22.14
N GLY A 181 -5.04 -10.94 23.13
CA GLY A 181 -4.30 -10.82 24.40
C GLY A 181 -3.50 -9.53 24.64
N LEU A 182 -3.39 -8.61 23.67
CA LEU A 182 -2.62 -7.37 23.87
C LEU A 182 -3.25 -6.39 24.89
N LEU A 183 -4.53 -6.56 25.20
CA LEU A 183 -5.26 -5.74 26.18
C LEU A 183 -5.23 -6.30 27.61
N GLY A 184 -4.72 -7.52 27.81
CA GLY A 184 -4.74 -8.18 29.12
C GLY A 184 -3.68 -7.67 30.11
N GLU A 185 -2.60 -7.06 29.63
CA GLU A 185 -1.46 -6.66 30.47
C GLU A 185 -1.38 -5.16 30.76
N MET A 186 -2.22 -4.33 30.14
CA MET A 186 -2.20 -2.86 30.32
C MET A 186 -3.19 -2.33 31.38
N VAL A 187 -3.82 -3.19 32.19
CA VAL A 187 -4.77 -2.78 33.25
C VAL A 187 -4.29 -3.19 34.66
N ALA A 188 -3.04 -3.64 34.82
CA ALA A 188 -2.53 -4.08 36.12
C ALA A 188 -1.61 -3.08 36.84
N GLU A 189 -1.21 -1.96 36.22
CA GLU A 189 -0.48 -0.89 36.91
C GLU A 189 -1.04 0.49 36.54
N GLY A 190 -1.91 0.98 37.42
CA GLY A 190 -2.55 2.30 37.38
C GLY A 190 -3.50 2.48 38.55
#